data_AF-A0A3D4KAC7-F1
#
_entry.id   AF-A0A3D4KAC7-F1
#
_cell.length_a   1.000
_cell.length_b   1.000
_cell.length_c   1.000
_cell.angle_alpha   90.00
_cell.angle_beta   90.00
_cell.angle_gamma   90.00
#
_symmetry.space_group_name_H-M   'P 1'
#
loop_
_entity.id
_entity.type
_entity.pdbx_description
1 polymer ?
#
loop_
_entity_poly.entity_id
_entity_poly.type
_entity_poly.pdbx_seq_one_letter_code
_entity_poly.pdbx_strand_id
1 'polypeptide(L)'
;MKNLVKIFFLVILLLVPQAFSQEKFKREKISTLSKEAMEEMRLQQNLDNLTIANYQAFERTVYYFLNLKDKAIMPLVEHLKSNKNNDDVVIPTIYTLGRLGNKASKAVSVIMPFLSSPNRDIVFTTISALGKIGKASDKAVPQLYPIAYDQTDMVLNKAALIALERINTPNSMAILQEIKNIEILEKKRKEQANQEAAPQQ
;
A
#
# COMPACT_ATOMS: atom_id res chain seq x y z
N MET A 1 -11.79 -23.66 2.98
CA MET A 1 -10.38 -23.82 3.41
C MET A 1 -10.21 -24.70 4.67
N LYS A 2 -11.10 -24.66 5.68
CA LYS A 2 -10.96 -25.44 6.93
C LYS A 2 -10.91 -26.98 6.78
N ASN A 3 -11.43 -27.54 5.68
CA ASN A 3 -11.44 -29.00 5.45
C ASN A 3 -10.19 -29.51 4.71
N LEU A 4 -9.52 -28.68 3.89
CA LEU A 4 -8.37 -29.14 3.11
C LEU A 4 -7.15 -29.42 3.99
N VAL A 5 -6.88 -28.53 4.96
CA VAL A 5 -5.75 -28.68 5.89
C VAL A 5 -5.92 -29.89 6.82
N LYS A 6 -7.16 -30.18 7.26
CA LYS A 6 -7.47 -31.37 8.07
C LYS A 6 -7.33 -32.68 7.28
N ILE A 7 -7.77 -32.70 6.02
CA ILE A 7 -7.63 -33.87 5.13
C ILE A 7 -6.15 -34.13 4.82
N PHE A 8 -5.36 -33.09 4.59
CA PHE A 8 -3.93 -33.21 4.33
C PHE A 8 -3.16 -33.79 5.54
N PHE A 9 -3.53 -33.37 6.75
CA PHE A 9 -2.92 -33.87 8.00
C PHE A 9 -3.24 -35.35 8.27
N LEU A 10 -4.48 -35.78 7.98
CA LEU A 10 -4.94 -37.18 8.13
C LEU A 10 -4.27 -38.14 7.13
N VAL A 11 -4.04 -37.68 5.89
CA VAL A 11 -3.39 -38.49 4.83
C VAL A 11 -1.90 -38.72 5.10
N ILE A 12 -1.20 -37.74 5.69
CA ILE A 12 0.22 -37.87 6.05
C ILE A 12 0.42 -38.85 7.23
N LEU A 13 -0.52 -38.89 8.17
CA LEU A 13 -0.43 -39.75 9.36
C LEU A 13 -0.68 -41.24 9.06
N LEU A 14 -1.48 -41.54 8.03
CA LEU A 14 -1.94 -42.91 7.73
C LEU A 14 -1.02 -43.72 6.81
N LEU A 15 -0.01 -43.12 6.17
CA LEU A 15 0.74 -43.75 5.08
C LEU A 15 2.16 -44.27 5.41
N VAL A 16 2.59 -44.37 6.68
CA VAL A 16 3.99 -44.77 6.96
C VAL A 16 4.18 -45.76 8.11
N PRO A 17 4.65 -46.99 7.80
CA PRO A 17 5.55 -47.74 8.67
C PRO A 17 7.00 -47.83 8.12
N GLN A 18 7.93 -47.47 9.02
CA GLN A 18 9.32 -47.91 9.27
C GLN A 18 10.39 -48.04 8.15
N ALA A 19 11.46 -47.24 8.27
CA ALA A 19 12.87 -47.69 8.26
C ALA A 19 13.77 -46.47 8.57
N PHE A 20 14.55 -46.57 9.64
CA PHE A 20 15.12 -45.49 10.47
C PHE A 20 15.86 -44.32 9.78
N SER A 21 16.41 -44.45 8.55
CA SER A 21 17.06 -43.32 7.84
C SER A 21 16.04 -42.38 7.20
N GLN A 22 14.92 -42.94 6.72
CA GLN A 22 13.76 -42.18 6.26
C GLN A 22 13.04 -41.54 7.44
N GLU A 23 13.19 -42.04 8.66
CA GLU A 23 12.45 -41.54 9.82
C GLU A 23 12.97 -40.19 10.31
N LYS A 24 14.30 -39.96 10.33
CA LYS A 24 14.87 -38.64 10.61
C LYS A 24 14.50 -37.62 9.53
N PHE A 25 14.64 -38.01 8.25
CA PHE A 25 14.24 -37.17 7.12
C PHE A 25 12.74 -36.87 7.12
N LYS A 26 11.89 -37.85 7.42
CA LYS A 26 10.44 -37.68 7.59
C LYS A 26 10.11 -36.80 8.78
N ARG A 27 10.77 -36.95 9.93
CA ARG A 27 10.57 -36.09 11.11
C ARG A 27 11.01 -34.65 10.85
N GLU A 28 12.16 -34.43 10.22
CA GLU A 28 12.61 -33.10 9.81
C GLU A 28 11.63 -32.47 8.81
N LYS A 29 11.17 -33.23 7.81
CA LYS A 29 10.17 -32.79 6.84
C LYS A 29 8.80 -32.50 7.49
N ILE A 30 8.35 -33.31 8.44
CA ILE A 30 7.11 -33.06 9.20
C ILE A 30 7.27 -31.83 10.09
N SER A 31 8.41 -31.65 10.74
CA SER A 31 8.68 -30.50 11.60
C SER A 31 8.72 -29.18 10.80
N THR A 32 9.27 -29.21 9.58
CA THR A 32 9.31 -28.05 8.69
C THR A 32 7.93 -27.73 8.13
N LEU A 33 7.19 -28.75 7.66
CA LEU A 33 5.78 -28.60 7.23
C LEU A 33 4.89 -28.05 8.35
N SER A 34 5.08 -28.48 9.61
CA SER A 34 4.32 -27.95 10.74
C SER A 34 4.63 -26.47 11.01
N LYS A 35 5.88 -26.04 10.80
CA LYS A 35 6.28 -24.64 10.96
C LYS A 35 5.70 -23.78 9.84
N GLU A 36 5.77 -24.26 8.59
CA GLU A 36 5.18 -23.58 7.44
C GLU A 36 3.68 -23.41 7.60
N ALA A 37 2.96 -24.48 7.98
CA ALA A 37 1.52 -24.39 8.23
C ALA A 37 1.16 -23.42 9.37
N MET A 38 1.99 -23.35 10.42
CA MET A 38 1.80 -22.37 11.50
C MET A 38 2.07 -20.94 11.03
N GLU A 39 3.06 -20.72 10.17
CA GLU A 39 3.34 -19.41 9.57
C GLU A 39 2.22 -18.97 8.62
N GLU A 40 1.69 -19.88 7.79
CA GLU A 40 0.52 -19.59 6.95
C GLU A 40 -0.72 -19.26 7.79
N MET A 41 -0.94 -19.98 8.88
CA MET A 41 -2.03 -19.69 9.80
C MET A 41 -1.88 -18.32 10.45
N ARG A 42 -0.66 -17.96 10.89
CA ARG A 42 -0.36 -16.63 11.44
C ARG A 42 -0.55 -15.54 10.39
N LEU A 43 -0.10 -15.77 9.16
CA LEU A 43 -0.28 -14.83 8.05
C LEU A 43 -1.76 -14.56 7.82
N GLN A 44 -2.57 -15.61 7.71
CA GLN A 44 -4.00 -15.48 7.49
C GLN A 44 -4.70 -14.77 8.66
N GLN A 45 -4.37 -15.13 9.90
CA GLN A 45 -4.91 -14.44 11.08
C GLN A 45 -4.55 -12.96 11.12
N ASN A 46 -3.34 -12.58 10.70
CA ASN A 46 -2.96 -11.17 10.66
C ASN A 46 -3.65 -10.43 9.51
N LEU A 47 -3.94 -11.08 8.37
CA LEU A 47 -4.73 -10.51 7.30
C LEU A 47 -6.19 -10.28 7.73
N ASP A 48 -6.80 -11.27 8.38
CA ASP A 48 -8.19 -11.16 8.87
C ASP A 48 -8.35 -10.04 9.92
N ASN A 49 -7.28 -9.75 10.67
CA ASN A 49 -7.23 -8.70 11.69
C ASN A 49 -6.70 -7.36 11.18
N LEU A 50 -6.36 -7.23 9.89
CA LEU A 50 -5.84 -6.00 9.30
C LEU A 50 -6.99 -5.02 9.02
N THR A 51 -7.55 -4.48 10.09
CA THR A 51 -8.67 -3.53 10.07
C THR A 51 -8.45 -2.40 11.06
N ILE A 52 -8.92 -1.19 10.72
CA ILE A 52 -8.87 -0.03 11.63
C ILE A 52 -9.90 -0.10 12.77
N ALA A 53 -10.87 -1.02 12.70
CA ALA A 53 -11.88 -1.20 13.75
C ALA A 53 -11.29 -1.58 15.13
N ASN A 54 -10.07 -2.12 15.16
CA ASN A 54 -9.33 -2.40 16.38
C ASN A 54 -7.91 -1.86 16.31
N TYR A 55 -7.69 -0.64 16.78
CA TYR A 55 -6.41 0.06 16.71
C TYR A 55 -5.23 -0.71 17.33
N GLN A 56 -5.46 -1.40 18.47
CA GLN A 56 -4.40 -2.20 19.11
C GLN A 56 -4.05 -3.47 18.33
N ALA A 57 -5.03 -4.08 17.65
CA ALA A 57 -4.76 -5.19 16.74
C ALA A 57 -4.11 -4.69 15.44
N PHE A 58 -4.49 -3.51 14.96
CA PHE A 58 -3.96 -2.88 13.76
C PHE A 58 -2.44 -2.66 13.84
N GLU A 59 -1.93 -1.98 14.86
CA GLU A 59 -0.47 -1.72 14.96
C GLU A 59 0.34 -3.02 15.04
N ARG A 60 -0.19 -4.05 15.72
CA ARG A 60 0.45 -5.37 15.80
C ARG A 60 0.49 -6.08 14.46
N THR A 61 -0.61 -6.06 13.71
CA THR A 61 -0.69 -6.70 12.38
C THR A 61 0.21 -5.98 11.39
N VAL A 62 0.24 -4.64 11.39
CA VAL A 62 1.19 -3.84 10.60
C VAL A 62 2.62 -4.24 10.94
N TYR A 63 2.99 -4.24 12.22
CA TYR A 63 4.34 -4.62 12.66
C TYR A 63 4.74 -6.03 12.20
N TYR A 64 3.82 -6.99 12.28
CA TYR A 64 4.01 -8.35 11.76
C TYR A 64 4.36 -8.32 10.26
N PHE A 65 3.60 -7.61 9.43
CA PHE A 65 3.86 -7.51 7.99
C PHE A 65 5.19 -6.81 7.69
N LEU A 66 5.55 -5.78 8.45
CA LEU A 66 6.85 -5.10 8.28
C LEU A 66 8.03 -6.01 8.60
N ASN A 67 7.89 -6.91 9.57
CA ASN A 67 8.90 -7.92 9.88
C ASN A 67 8.99 -9.02 8.81
N LEU A 68 7.87 -9.36 8.17
CA LEU A 68 7.86 -10.28 7.02
C LEU A 68 8.51 -9.68 5.77
N LYS A 69 8.56 -8.35 5.67
CA LYS A 69 9.19 -7.61 4.55
C LYS A 69 8.60 -8.06 3.21
N ASP A 70 9.44 -8.58 2.31
CA ASP A 70 9.05 -8.91 0.94
C ASP A 70 8.01 -10.03 0.88
N LYS A 71 7.99 -10.92 1.88
CA LYS A 71 7.02 -12.02 1.98
C LYS A 71 5.59 -11.53 2.24
N ALA A 72 5.41 -10.32 2.76
CA ALA A 72 4.09 -9.75 3.02
C ALA A 72 3.42 -9.17 1.76
N ILE A 73 4.20 -8.82 0.73
CA ILE A 73 3.71 -8.00 -0.39
C ILE A 73 2.59 -8.69 -1.15
N MET A 74 2.81 -9.91 -1.64
CA MET A 74 1.80 -10.62 -2.43
C MET A 74 0.54 -10.96 -1.60
N PRO A 75 0.65 -11.46 -0.36
CA PRO A 75 -0.51 -11.65 0.50
C PRO A 75 -1.33 -10.36 0.72
N LEU A 76 -0.67 -9.22 0.97
CA LEU A 76 -1.35 -7.93 1.13
C LEU A 76 -2.00 -7.46 -0.18
N VAL A 77 -1.36 -7.69 -1.33
CA VAL A 77 -1.94 -7.39 -2.65
C VAL A 77 -3.20 -8.20 -2.91
N GLU A 78 -3.18 -9.52 -2.65
CA GLU A 78 -4.35 -10.37 -2.85
C GLU A 78 -5.45 -10.07 -1.84
N HIS A 79 -5.08 -9.72 -0.60
CA HIS A 79 -6.02 -9.26 0.41
C HIS A 79 -6.72 -7.95 -0.01
N LEU A 80 -5.98 -6.97 -0.54
CA LEU A 80 -6.56 -5.73 -1.04
C LEU A 80 -7.52 -5.97 -2.21
N LYS A 81 -7.14 -6.81 -3.17
CA LYS A 81 -8.01 -7.16 -4.31
C LYS A 81 -9.32 -7.79 -3.86
N SER A 82 -9.25 -8.70 -2.88
CA SER A 82 -10.40 -9.42 -2.35
C SER A 82 -11.32 -8.55 -1.51
N ASN A 83 -10.82 -7.45 -0.95
CA ASN A 83 -11.53 -6.58 -0.02
C ASN A 83 -11.67 -5.13 -0.51
N LYS A 84 -11.60 -4.90 -1.83
CA LYS A 84 -11.55 -3.55 -2.43
C LYS A 84 -12.72 -2.62 -2.11
N ASN A 85 -13.85 -3.15 -1.61
CA ASN A 85 -15.05 -2.39 -1.25
C ASN A 85 -15.23 -2.26 0.27
N ASN A 86 -14.25 -2.70 1.07
CA ASN A 86 -14.29 -2.61 2.52
C ASN A 86 -13.24 -1.58 2.98
N ASP A 87 -13.69 -0.34 3.18
CA ASP A 87 -12.81 0.78 3.52
C ASP A 87 -11.98 0.52 4.79
N ASP A 88 -12.56 -0.19 5.76
CA ASP A 88 -11.89 -0.56 7.02
C ASP A 88 -10.70 -1.50 6.81
N VAL A 89 -10.65 -2.19 5.66
CA VAL A 89 -9.56 -3.10 5.24
C VAL A 89 -8.67 -2.45 4.19
N VAL A 90 -9.23 -1.65 3.29
CA VAL A 90 -8.50 -0.97 2.22
C VAL A 90 -7.45 -0.02 2.78
N ILE A 91 -7.84 0.88 3.68
CA ILE A 91 -6.94 1.87 4.29
C ILE A 91 -5.72 1.19 4.94
N PRO A 92 -5.89 0.25 5.89
CA PRO A 92 -4.75 -0.37 6.57
C PRO A 92 -3.89 -1.22 5.63
N THR A 93 -4.47 -1.83 4.60
CA THR A 93 -3.72 -2.61 3.62
C THR A 93 -2.85 -1.72 2.73
N ILE A 94 -3.39 -0.64 2.17
CA ILE A 94 -2.64 0.33 1.37
C ILE A 94 -1.55 1.00 2.22
N TYR A 95 -1.89 1.38 3.47
CA TYR A 95 -0.93 1.94 4.41
C TYR A 95 0.26 1.00 4.66
N THR A 96 -0.01 -0.29 4.92
CA THR A 96 1.02 -1.29 5.17
C THR A 96 1.90 -1.51 3.93
N LEU A 97 1.31 -1.58 2.74
CA LEU A 97 2.06 -1.67 1.48
C LEU A 97 2.97 -0.45 1.28
N GLY A 98 2.49 0.76 1.58
CA GLY A 98 3.31 1.97 1.54
C GLY A 98 4.46 1.94 2.56
N ARG A 99 4.23 1.39 3.76
CA ARG A 99 5.26 1.24 4.81
C ARG A 99 6.36 0.23 4.43
N LEU A 100 6.08 -0.74 3.56
CA LEU A 100 7.07 -1.65 2.98
C LEU A 100 7.97 -0.96 1.94
N GLY A 101 7.59 0.23 1.47
CA GLY A 101 8.41 1.10 0.63
C GLY A 101 8.67 0.53 -0.77
N ASN A 102 9.87 0.79 -1.29
CA ASN A 102 10.28 0.45 -2.67
C ASN A 102 10.09 -1.03 -3.06
N LYS A 103 10.17 -1.95 -2.09
CA LYS A 103 9.96 -3.38 -2.30
C LYS A 103 8.54 -3.68 -2.77
N ALA A 104 7.55 -2.89 -2.37
CA ALA A 104 6.14 -3.06 -2.73
C ALA A 104 5.78 -2.56 -4.14
N SER A 105 6.74 -2.48 -5.06
CA SER A 105 6.52 -2.06 -6.47
C SER A 105 5.39 -2.83 -7.17
N LYS A 106 5.23 -4.12 -6.87
CA LYS A 106 4.15 -4.96 -7.40
C LYS A 106 2.75 -4.50 -7.01
N ALA A 107 2.63 -3.73 -5.91
CA ALA A 107 1.36 -3.22 -5.43
C ALA A 107 0.87 -1.97 -6.18
N VAL A 108 1.76 -1.25 -6.88
CA VAL A 108 1.44 0.05 -7.52
C VAL A 108 0.20 -0.03 -8.39
N SER A 109 0.13 -1.01 -9.29
CA SER A 109 -1.01 -1.19 -10.21
C SER A 109 -2.35 -1.46 -9.49
N VAL A 110 -2.29 -2.04 -8.29
CA VAL A 110 -3.46 -2.43 -7.50
C VAL A 110 -3.92 -1.29 -6.59
N ILE A 111 -2.99 -0.48 -6.06
CA ILE A 111 -3.35 0.67 -5.20
C ILE A 111 -3.73 1.91 -6.01
N MET A 112 -3.19 2.10 -7.21
CA MET A 112 -3.41 3.30 -8.03
C MET A 112 -4.91 3.63 -8.28
N PRO A 113 -5.80 2.66 -8.58
CA PRO A 113 -7.24 2.95 -8.76
C PRO A 113 -7.92 3.62 -7.56
N PHE A 114 -7.37 3.49 -6.35
CA PHE A 114 -7.92 4.08 -5.14
C PHE A 114 -7.68 5.60 -5.05
N LEU A 115 -6.90 6.20 -5.95
CA LEU A 115 -6.80 7.66 -6.11
C LEU A 115 -8.13 8.31 -6.52
N SER A 116 -9.06 7.53 -7.09
CA SER A 116 -10.40 7.98 -7.47
C SER A 116 -11.49 7.51 -6.49
N SER A 117 -11.12 7.10 -5.28
CA SER A 117 -12.09 6.68 -4.25
C SER A 117 -12.99 7.85 -3.82
N PRO A 118 -14.29 7.62 -3.56
CA PRO A 118 -15.15 8.62 -2.93
C PRO A 118 -14.76 8.88 -1.46
N ASN A 119 -14.02 7.96 -0.84
CA ASN A 119 -13.52 8.12 0.52
C ASN A 119 -12.19 8.88 0.50
N ARG A 120 -12.21 10.09 1.06
CA ARG A 120 -11.06 10.99 1.13
C ARG A 120 -9.85 10.40 1.87
N ASP A 121 -10.08 9.61 2.92
CA ASP A 121 -8.98 8.99 3.68
C ASP A 121 -8.29 7.89 2.86
N ILE A 122 -9.03 7.18 2.01
CA ILE A 122 -8.47 6.24 1.04
C ILE A 122 -7.60 6.97 0.02
N VAL A 123 -8.07 8.10 -0.53
CA VAL A 123 -7.29 8.91 -1.48
C VAL A 123 -5.99 9.37 -0.84
N PHE A 124 -6.04 9.98 0.34
CA PHE A 124 -4.86 10.44 1.08
C PHE A 124 -3.87 9.30 1.36
N THR A 125 -4.37 8.15 1.84
CA THR A 125 -3.57 6.97 2.14
C THR A 125 -2.88 6.42 0.88
N THR A 126 -3.59 6.42 -0.24
CA THR A 126 -3.08 5.96 -1.55
C THR A 126 -1.96 6.86 -2.05
N ILE A 127 -2.15 8.19 -2.01
CA ILE A 127 -1.12 9.17 -2.37
C ILE A 127 0.15 8.96 -1.52
N SER A 128 -0.02 8.86 -0.20
CA SER A 128 1.07 8.65 0.74
C SER A 128 1.83 7.35 0.47
N ALA A 129 1.10 6.25 0.20
CA ALA A 129 1.69 4.96 -0.10
C ALA A 129 2.47 4.97 -1.43
N LEU A 130 1.92 5.55 -2.49
CA LEU A 130 2.60 5.69 -3.79
C LEU A 130 3.90 6.48 -3.66
N GLY A 131 3.88 7.58 -2.91
CA GLY A 131 5.09 8.36 -2.61
C GLY A 131 6.14 7.56 -1.83
N LYS A 132 5.74 6.76 -0.82
CA LYS A 132 6.68 5.91 -0.06
C LYS A 132 7.25 4.76 -0.87
N ILE A 133 6.49 4.21 -1.82
CA ILE A 133 6.99 3.21 -2.78
C ILE A 133 8.02 3.85 -3.73
N GLY A 134 7.88 5.14 -4.04
CA GLY A 134 8.87 5.94 -4.76
C GLY A 134 8.83 5.67 -6.28
N LYS A 135 10.01 5.58 -6.92
CA LYS A 135 10.16 5.53 -8.39
C LYS A 135 9.28 4.50 -9.11
N ALA A 136 8.98 3.36 -8.49
CA ALA A 136 8.10 2.35 -9.10
C ALA A 136 6.66 2.86 -9.32
N SER A 137 6.26 3.92 -8.63
CA SER A 137 4.96 4.58 -8.74
C SER A 137 4.89 5.61 -9.89
N ASP A 138 5.89 5.71 -10.76
CA ASP A 138 5.91 6.67 -11.88
C ASP A 138 4.63 6.64 -12.74
N LYS A 139 4.05 5.45 -12.94
CA LYS A 139 2.80 5.27 -13.68
C LYS A 139 1.59 5.99 -13.06
N ALA A 140 1.65 6.34 -11.78
CA ALA A 140 0.62 7.08 -11.08
C ALA A 140 0.74 8.60 -11.25
N VAL A 141 1.85 9.12 -11.79
CA VAL A 141 2.10 10.57 -11.96
C VAL A 141 0.95 11.28 -12.69
N PRO A 142 0.38 10.76 -13.80
CA PRO A 142 -0.74 11.42 -14.47
C PRO A 142 -2.01 11.54 -13.60
N GLN A 143 -2.24 10.61 -12.68
CA GLN A 143 -3.40 10.65 -11.77
C GLN A 143 -3.13 11.51 -10.53
N LEU A 144 -1.87 11.62 -10.11
CA LEU A 144 -1.45 12.51 -9.03
C LEU A 144 -1.45 13.99 -9.44
N TYR A 145 -1.24 14.27 -10.73
CA TYR A 145 -1.21 15.65 -11.26
C TYR A 145 -2.45 16.49 -10.94
N PRO A 146 -3.68 16.08 -11.31
CA PRO A 146 -4.87 16.89 -11.01
C PRO A 146 -5.05 17.11 -9.51
N ILE A 147 -4.67 16.14 -8.67
CA ILE A 147 -4.75 16.27 -7.20
C ILE A 147 -3.70 17.28 -6.69
N ALA A 148 -2.48 17.24 -7.23
CA ALA A 148 -1.41 18.16 -6.88
C ALA A 148 -1.63 19.58 -7.42
N TYR A 149 -2.48 19.73 -8.44
CA TYR A 149 -2.85 21.02 -9.02
C TYR A 149 -4.05 21.65 -8.31
N ASP A 150 -5.03 20.83 -7.89
CA ASP A 150 -6.24 21.32 -7.25
C ASP A 150 -5.92 21.91 -5.86
N GLN A 151 -6.03 23.24 -5.74
CA GLN A 151 -5.78 23.96 -4.50
C GLN A 151 -7.02 24.05 -3.59
N THR A 152 -8.17 23.49 -3.99
CA THR A 152 -9.39 23.50 -3.16
C THR A 152 -9.25 22.60 -1.93
N ASP A 153 -8.62 21.42 -2.08
CA ASP A 153 -8.25 20.54 -0.97
C ASP A 153 -6.74 20.61 -0.71
N MET A 154 -6.34 21.59 0.11
CA MET A 154 -4.93 21.82 0.47
C MET A 154 -4.23 20.60 1.09
N VAL A 155 -4.96 19.70 1.73
CA VAL A 155 -4.36 18.50 2.36
C VAL A 155 -3.99 17.48 1.30
N LEU A 156 -4.91 17.17 0.38
CA LEU A 156 -4.64 16.25 -0.72
C LEU A 156 -3.63 16.83 -1.70
N ASN A 157 -3.74 18.13 -2.00
CA ASN A 157 -2.79 18.89 -2.79
C ASN A 157 -1.35 18.70 -2.27
N LYS A 158 -1.13 19.05 -1.00
CA LYS A 158 0.19 18.94 -0.36
C LYS A 158 0.68 17.49 -0.31
N ALA A 159 -0.22 16.54 -0.03
CA ALA A 159 0.13 15.12 -0.05
C ALA A 159 0.60 14.67 -1.44
N ALA A 160 -0.08 15.10 -2.51
CA ALA A 160 0.25 14.75 -3.88
C ALA A 160 1.57 15.38 -4.33
N LEU A 161 1.83 16.66 -3.98
CA LEU A 161 3.13 17.30 -4.21
C LEU A 161 4.27 16.54 -3.53
N ILE A 162 4.12 16.20 -2.24
CA ILE A 162 5.11 15.39 -1.50
C ILE A 162 5.29 14.00 -2.12
N ALA A 163 4.21 13.38 -2.60
CA ALA A 163 4.30 12.09 -3.27
C ALA A 163 5.08 12.18 -4.58
N LEU A 164 4.82 13.19 -5.41
CA LEU A 164 5.55 13.45 -6.66
C LEU A 164 7.04 13.72 -6.40
N GLU A 165 7.37 14.47 -5.35
CA GLU A 165 8.76 14.70 -4.91
C GLU A 165 9.46 13.40 -4.52
N ARG A 166 8.77 12.51 -3.80
CA ARG A 166 9.32 11.21 -3.38
C ARG A 166 9.40 10.19 -4.51
N ILE A 167 8.49 10.26 -5.49
CA ILE A 167 8.56 9.46 -6.71
C ILE A 167 9.85 9.78 -7.46
N ASN A 168 10.22 11.07 -7.54
CA ASN A 168 11.51 11.54 -8.04
C ASN A 168 11.94 10.91 -9.38
N THR A 169 11.07 11.02 -10.37
CA THR A 169 11.33 10.63 -11.76
C THR A 169 11.29 11.86 -12.66
N PRO A 170 11.84 11.80 -13.89
CA PRO A 170 11.73 12.91 -14.82
C PRO A 170 10.29 13.39 -15.03
N ASN A 171 9.33 12.45 -15.10
CA ASN A 171 7.91 12.76 -15.22
C ASN A 171 7.38 13.50 -13.99
N SER A 172 7.65 13.02 -12.78
CA SER A 172 7.15 13.67 -11.56
C SER A 172 7.78 15.05 -11.35
N MET A 173 9.07 15.21 -11.66
CA MET A 173 9.78 16.49 -11.53
C MET A 173 9.32 17.51 -12.57
N ALA A 174 9.03 17.08 -13.80
CA ALA A 174 8.46 17.96 -14.83
C ALA A 174 7.12 18.56 -14.36
N ILE A 175 6.24 17.72 -13.80
CA ILE A 175 4.95 18.17 -13.27
C ILE A 175 5.11 19.14 -12.09
N LEU A 176 6.02 18.86 -11.15
CA LEU A 176 6.29 19.78 -10.03
C LEU A 176 6.76 21.16 -10.52
N GLN A 177 7.62 21.18 -11.54
CA GLN A 177 8.10 22.44 -12.13
C GLN A 177 6.98 23.18 -12.85
N GLU A 178 6.10 22.47 -13.57
CA GLU A 178 4.93 23.04 -14.24
C GLU A 178 3.99 23.70 -13.23
N ILE A 179 3.58 22.99 -12.18
CA ILE A 179 2.70 23.52 -11.13
C ILE A 179 3.30 24.80 -10.52
N LYS A 180 4.58 24.76 -10.15
CA LYS A 180 5.29 25.92 -9.58
C LYS A 180 5.29 27.12 -10.53
N ASN A 181 5.50 26.89 -11.82
CA ASN A 181 5.48 27.97 -12.81
C ASN A 181 4.08 28.59 -12.92
N ILE A 182 3.02 27.77 -12.91
CA ILE A 182 1.64 28.25 -12.97
C ILE A 182 1.32 29.10 -11.74
N GLU A 183 1.67 28.64 -10.53
CA GLU A 183 1.43 29.41 -9.29
C GLU A 183 2.13 30.78 -9.31
N ILE A 184 3.36 30.85 -9.83
CA ILE A 184 4.08 32.12 -10.00
C ILE A 184 3.35 33.05 -10.97
N LEU A 185 2.86 32.52 -12.10
CA LEU A 185 2.13 33.31 -13.09
C LEU A 185 0.80 33.82 -12.54
N GLU A 186 0.05 33.00 -11.80
CA GLU A 186 -1.19 33.41 -11.16
C GLU A 186 -0.98 34.50 -10.11
N LYS A 187 0.08 34.38 -9.30
CA LYS A 187 0.45 35.42 -8.33
C LYS A 187 0.75 36.75 -9.02
N LYS A 188 1.57 36.74 -10.08
CA LYS A 188 1.89 37.93 -10.87
C LYS A 188 0.65 38.58 -11.48
N ARG A 189 -0.28 37.78 -12.04
CA ARG A 189 -1.54 38.30 -12.59
C ARG A 189 -2.41 38.97 -11.53
N LYS A 190 -2.50 38.39 -10.32
CA LYS A 190 -3.24 38.99 -9.20
C LYS A 190 -2.61 40.31 -8.75
N GLU A 191 -1.28 40.39 -8.70
CA GLU A 191 -0.57 41.63 -8.36
C GLU A 191 -0.79 42.74 -9.39
N GLN A 192 -0.73 42.41 -10.68
CA GLN A 192 -1.02 43.36 -11.77
C GLN A 192 -2.46 43.87 -11.73
N ALA A 193 -3.43 42.97 -11.57
CA ALA A 193 -4.85 43.36 -11.47
C ALA A 193 -5.12 44.30 -10.28
N ASN A 194 -4.44 44.09 -9.14
CA ASN A 194 -4.57 44.98 -7.99
C ASN A 194 -3.93 46.35 -8.21
N GLN A 195 -2.85 46.44 -9.00
CA GLN A 195 -2.21 47.71 -9.36
C GLN A 195 -3.08 48.53 -10.32
N GLU A 196 -3.72 47.88 -11.28
CA GLU A 196 -4.62 48.53 -12.24
C GLU A 196 -5.94 48.98 -11.61
N ALA A 197 -6.40 48.30 -10.55
CA ALA A 197 -7.62 48.64 -9.82
C ALA A 197 -7.44 49.78 -8.78
N ALA A 198 -6.20 50.23 -8.52
CA ALA A 198 -5.95 51.34 -7.60
C ALA A 198 -6.37 52.67 -8.25
N PRO A 199 -7.14 53.54 -7.56
CA PRO A 199 -7.57 54.82 -8.14
C PRO A 199 -6.35 55.68 -8.48
N GLN A 200 -6.27 56.14 -9.73
CA GLN A 200 -5.26 57.08 -10.18
C GLN A 200 -5.44 58.39 -9.41
N GLN A 201 -4.44 58.75 -8.60
CA GLN A 201 -4.36 60.04 -7.90
C GLN A 201 -3.95 61.14 -8.87
#